data_AF-X1PJ97-F1
#
_entry.id   AF-X1PJ97-F1
#
_cell.length_a   1.000
_cell.length_b   1.000
_cell.length_c   1.000
_cell.angle_alpha   90.00
_cell.angle_beta   90.00
_cell.angle_gamma   90.00
#
_symmetry.space_group_name_H-M   'P 1'
#
loop_
_entity.id
_entity.type
_entity.pdbx_description
1 polymer ?
#
loop_
_entity_poly.entity_id
_entity_poly.type
_entity_poly.pdbx_seq_one_letter_code
_entity_poly.pdbx_strand_id
1 'polypeptide(L)'
;LILALTGEVGELCEIFQWMSDADSISAATDPDIGRAVKDELADVLMYLVRLSDVLGIDLNEAVTQKLASNGEKYPVDKARSSSKKYDRL
;
A
#
# COMPACT_ATOMS: atom_id res chain seq x y z
N LEU A 1 -7.91 -16.49 4.16
CA LEU A 1 -7.33 -15.19 4.57
C LEU A 1 -6.43 -14.62 3.49
N ILE A 2 -5.31 -15.25 3.12
CA ILE A 2 -4.46 -14.71 2.03
C ILE A 2 -5.20 -14.61 0.69
N LEU A 3 -5.99 -15.61 0.30
CA LEU A 3 -6.78 -15.55 -0.93
C LEU A 3 -7.88 -14.48 -0.89
N ALA A 4 -8.46 -14.23 0.29
CA ALA A 4 -9.46 -13.17 0.46
C ALA A 4 -8.80 -11.80 0.35
N LEU A 5 -7.68 -11.58 1.03
CA LEU A 5 -6.85 -10.38 0.88
C LEU A 5 -6.48 -10.14 -0.60
N THR A 6 -6.10 -11.18 -1.34
CA THR A 6 -5.82 -11.05 -2.78
C THR A 6 -7.07 -10.65 -3.57
N GLY A 7 -8.25 -11.15 -3.18
CA GLY A 7 -9.54 -10.74 -3.74
C GLY A 7 -9.78 -9.24 -3.56
N GLU A 8 -9.72 -8.72 -2.33
CA GLU A 8 -9.95 -7.30 -2.04
C GLU A 8 -8.93 -6.38 -2.73
N VAL A 9 -7.67 -6.82 -2.85
CA VAL A 9 -6.67 -6.09 -3.65
C VAL A 9 -7.08 -6.07 -5.13
N GLY A 10 -7.69 -7.15 -5.63
CA GLY A 10 -8.26 -7.22 -6.96
C GLY A 10 -9.42 -6.24 -7.15
N GLU A 11 -10.39 -6.22 -6.24
CA GLU A 11 -11.53 -5.29 -6.26
C GLU A 11 -11.06 -3.83 -6.21
N LEU A 12 -10.07 -3.53 -5.35
CA LEU A 12 -9.40 -2.23 -5.35
C LEU A 12 -8.76 -1.93 -6.71
N CYS A 13 -8.00 -2.87 -7.29
CA CYS A 13 -7.39 -2.70 -8.60
C CYS A 13 -8.41 -2.44 -9.71
N GLU A 14 -9.59 -3.06 -9.64
CA GLU A 14 -10.65 -2.89 -10.64
C GLU A 14 -11.14 -1.45 -10.73
N ILE A 15 -11.16 -0.73 -9.60
CA ILE A 15 -11.50 0.70 -9.57
C ILE A 15 -10.50 1.52 -10.38
N PHE A 16 -9.20 1.22 -10.25
CA PHE A 16 -8.12 2.04 -10.84
C PHE A 16 -7.70 1.62 -12.25
N GLN A 17 -8.09 0.43 -12.73
CA GLN A 17 -7.50 -0.22 -13.91
C GLN A 17 -7.55 0.61 -15.21
N TRP A 18 -8.50 1.54 -15.34
CA TRP A 18 -8.69 2.39 -16.54
C TRP A 18 -8.39 3.88 -16.29
N MET A 19 -7.90 4.24 -15.09
CA MET A 19 -7.65 5.63 -14.73
C MET A 19 -6.32 6.13 -15.28
N SER A 20 -6.25 7.42 -15.57
CA SER A 20 -4.97 8.10 -15.72
C SER A 20 -4.30 8.30 -14.35
N ASP A 21 -2.99 8.49 -14.34
CA ASP A 21 -2.24 8.83 -13.11
C ASP A 21 -2.84 10.06 -12.40
N ALA A 22 -3.26 11.08 -13.18
CA ALA A 22 -3.86 12.30 -12.63
C ALA A 22 -5.20 12.03 -11.94
N ASP A 23 -6.07 11.22 -12.55
CA ASP A 23 -7.39 10.90 -12.00
C ASP A 23 -7.27 10.04 -10.74
N SER A 24 -6.33 9.08 -10.74
CA SER A 24 -6.08 8.16 -9.63
C SER A 24 -5.79 8.87 -8.30
N ILE A 25 -5.10 10.01 -8.35
CA ILE A 25 -4.74 10.82 -7.17
C ILE A 25 -6.00 11.41 -6.51
N SER A 26 -7.03 11.71 -7.29
CA SER A 26 -8.29 12.30 -6.82
C SER A 26 -9.42 11.29 -6.60
N ALA A 27 -9.19 10.00 -6.90
CA ALA A 27 -10.22 8.97 -6.89
C ALA A 27 -10.95 8.84 -5.54
N ALA A 28 -10.26 9.02 -4.41
CA ALA A 28 -10.89 8.93 -3.08
C ALA A 28 -11.84 10.12 -2.75
N THR A 29 -11.75 11.22 -3.50
CA THR A 29 -12.60 12.41 -3.36
C THR A 29 -13.66 12.53 -4.46
N ASP A 30 -13.59 11.65 -5.46
CA ASP A 30 -14.60 11.57 -6.51
C ASP A 30 -15.96 11.13 -5.92
N PRO A 31 -17.07 11.79 -6.28
CA PRO A 31 -18.38 11.51 -5.71
C PRO A 31 -18.95 10.14 -6.11
N ASP A 32 -18.57 9.60 -7.26
CA ASP A 32 -19.13 8.37 -7.82
C ASP A 32 -18.35 7.13 -7.35
N ILE A 33 -17.02 7.23 -7.27
CA ILE A 33 -16.14 6.08 -6.94
C ILE A 33 -15.46 6.20 -5.57
N GLY A 34 -15.40 7.38 -4.98
CA GLY A 34 -14.58 7.63 -3.78
C GLY A 34 -15.06 6.86 -2.55
N ARG A 35 -16.32 6.42 -2.54
CA ARG A 35 -16.83 5.49 -1.53
C ARG A 35 -16.23 4.09 -1.71
N ALA A 36 -16.31 3.54 -2.92
CA ALA A 36 -15.75 2.23 -3.24
C ALA A 36 -14.25 2.16 -2.91
N VAL A 37 -13.47 3.18 -3.30
CA VAL A 37 -12.03 3.24 -2.96
C VAL A 37 -11.78 3.10 -1.45
N LYS A 38 -12.60 3.76 -0.62
CA LYS A 38 -12.45 3.72 0.84
C LYS A 38 -12.84 2.38 1.43
N ASP A 39 -13.91 1.78 0.91
CA ASP A 39 -14.41 0.48 1.35
C ASP A 39 -13.36 -0.61 0.99
N GLU A 40 -12.89 -0.67 -0.25
CA GLU A 40 -11.88 -1.66 -0.67
C GLU A 40 -10.53 -1.50 0.07
N LEU A 41 -10.10 -0.27 0.35
CA LEU A 41 -8.92 -0.04 1.20
C LEU A 41 -9.12 -0.55 2.62
N ALA A 42 -10.32 -0.41 3.17
CA ALA A 42 -10.65 -0.91 4.50
C ALA A 42 -10.68 -2.45 4.51
N ASP A 43 -11.20 -3.09 3.48
CA ASP A 43 -11.25 -4.55 3.38
C ASP A 43 -9.84 -5.16 3.24
N VAL A 44 -8.97 -4.56 2.42
CA VAL A 44 -7.54 -4.91 2.36
C VAL A 44 -6.88 -4.82 3.74
N LEU A 45 -7.11 -3.72 4.47
CA LEU A 45 -6.57 -3.54 5.81
C LEU A 45 -7.11 -4.59 6.79
N MET A 46 -8.42 -4.84 6.77
CA MET A 46 -9.09 -5.79 7.66
C MET A 46 -8.54 -7.21 7.47
N TYR A 47 -8.40 -7.68 6.22
CA TYR A 47 -7.85 -9.01 5.99
C TYR A 47 -6.36 -9.10 6.31
N LEU A 48 -5.58 -8.03 6.12
CA LEU A 48 -4.18 -8.00 6.53
C LEU A 48 -4.05 -8.13 8.05
N VAL A 49 -4.81 -7.35 8.81
CA VAL A 49 -4.85 -7.40 10.29
C VAL A 49 -5.34 -8.77 10.77
N ARG A 50 -6.36 -9.34 10.13
CA ARG A 50 -6.85 -10.67 10.49
C ARG A 50 -5.83 -11.76 10.17
N LEU A 51 -5.11 -11.64 9.06
CA LEU A 51 -4.05 -12.57 8.69
C LEU A 51 -2.90 -12.50 9.71
N SER A 52 -2.47 -11.31 10.13
CA SER A 52 -1.40 -11.17 11.14
C SER A 52 -1.79 -11.77 12.48
N ASP A 53 -3.04 -11.54 12.92
CA ASP A 53 -3.59 -12.12 14.15
C ASP A 53 -3.56 -13.66 14.13
N VAL A 54 -4.05 -14.28 13.04
CA VAL A 54 -4.03 -15.74 12.89
C VAL A 54 -2.62 -16.33 12.82
N LEU A 55 -1.66 -15.58 12.29
CA LEU A 55 -0.25 -15.99 12.23
C LEU A 55 0.53 -15.69 13.51
N GLY A 56 -0.07 -15.01 14.50
CA GLY A 56 0.61 -14.59 15.72
C GLY A 56 1.70 -13.54 15.48
N ILE A 57 1.52 -12.70 14.45
CA ILE A 57 2.47 -11.64 14.08
C ILE A 57 2.00 -10.32 14.67
N ASP A 58 2.86 -9.67 15.47
CA ASP A 58 2.67 -8.26 15.81
C ASP A 58 2.99 -7.39 14.59
N LEU A 59 1.93 -6.88 13.96
CA LEU A 59 2.06 -6.08 12.74
C LEU A 59 2.74 -4.73 13.00
N ASN A 60 2.57 -4.14 14.19
CA ASN A 60 3.22 -2.86 14.54
C ASN A 60 4.72 -3.04 14.74
N GLU A 61 5.12 -4.12 15.43
CA GLU A 61 6.52 -4.49 15.58
C GLU A 61 7.15 -4.75 14.20
N ALA A 62 6.50 -5.56 13.36
CA ALA A 62 6.99 -5.89 12.02
C ALA A 62 7.18 -4.66 11.14
N VAL A 63 6.24 -3.70 11.17
CA VAL A 63 6.35 -2.43 10.44
C VAL A 63 7.49 -1.57 10.99
N THR A 64 7.62 -1.48 12.32
CA THR A 64 8.68 -0.68 12.96
C THR A 64 10.07 -1.19 12.60
N GLN A 65 10.29 -2.51 12.69
CA GLN A 65 11.54 -3.15 12.30
C GLN A 65 11.84 -2.92 10.80
N LYS A 66 10.81 -3.03 9.94
CA LYS A 66 10.96 -2.79 8.51
C LYS A 66 11.35 -1.35 8.20
N LEU A 67 10.76 -0.37 8.89
CA LEU A 67 11.10 1.05 8.74
C LEU A 67 12.55 1.32 9.15
N ALA A 68 13.01 0.75 10.26
CA ALA A 68 14.40 0.85 10.70
C ALA A 68 15.37 0.29 9.64
N SER A 69 15.12 -0.94 9.15
CA SER A 69 15.95 -1.54 8.09
C SER A 69 15.90 -0.78 6.76
N ASN A 70 14.78 -0.12 6.43
CA ASN A 70 14.68 0.72 5.25
C ASN A 70 15.51 2.01 5.41
N GLY A 71 15.57 2.60 6.61
CA GLY A 71 16.42 3.76 6.90
C GLY A 71 17.91 3.46 6.76
N GLU A 72 18.33 2.23 7.08
CA GLU A 72 19.70 1.77 6.84
C GLU A 72 20.00 1.58 5.35
N LYS A 73 19.02 1.10 4.58
CA LYS A 73 19.15 0.92 3.12
C LYS A 73 19.09 2.24 2.34
N TYR A 74 18.31 3.20 2.83
CA TYR A 74 18.12 4.53 2.23
C TYR A 74 18.42 5.62 3.26
N PRO A 75 19.70 5.84 3.62
CA PRO A 75 20.05 6.91 4.53
C PRO A 75 19.59 8.26 3.95
N VAL A 76 18.99 9.10 4.80
CA VAL A 76 18.35 10.37 4.44
C VAL A 76 19.30 11.30 3.66
N ASP A 77 20.61 11.19 3.90
CA ASP A 77 21.65 11.93 3.19
C ASP A 77 21.77 11.57 1.70
N LYS A 78 21.33 10.38 1.28
CA LYS A 78 21.26 9.98 -0.14
C LYS A 78 19.94 10.36 -0.83
N ALA A 79 18.92 10.74 -0.07
CA ALA A 79 17.59 11.08 -0.59
C ALA A 79 17.41 12.58 -0.90
N ARG A 80 18.33 13.45 -0.42
CA ARG A 80 18.19 14.90 -0.59
C ARG A 80 18.63 15.44 -1.95
N SER A 81 19.28 14.62 -2.77
CA SER A 81 19.69 14.99 -4.13
C SER A 81 19.76 13.74 -5.00
N SER A 82 18.64 13.34 -5.63
CA SER A 82 18.62 12.82 -7.01
C SER A 82 17.27 12.15 -7.31
N SER A 83 16.46 12.80 -8.14
CA SER A 83 15.36 12.17 -8.88
C SER A 83 15.89 11.30 -10.04
N LYS A 84 16.95 10.51 -9.82
CA LYS A 84 17.40 9.51 -10.78
C LYS A 84 17.34 8.13 -10.13
N LYS A 85 16.55 7.25 -10.76
CA LYS A 85 16.62 5.80 -10.54
C LYS A 85 18.09 5.40 -10.70
N TYR A 86 18.70 4.95 -9.60
CA TYR A 86 20.00 4.29 -9.64
C TYR A 86 19.77 2.87 -10.14
N ASP A 87 19.67 2.72 -11.46
CA ASP A 87 19.95 1.45 -12.10
C ASP A 87 20.97 1.69 -13.20
N ARG A 88 22.23 1.46 -12.84
CA ARG A 88 23.40 1.13 -13.67
C ARG A 88 24.60 1.07 -12.73
N LEU A 89 24.98 -0.16 -12.37
CA LEU A 89 26.35 -0.52 -11.99
C LEU A 89 27.32 -0.17 -13.13
#